data_AF-A0A382XJX7-F1
#
_entry.id   AF-A0A382XJX7-F1
#
_cell.length_a   1.000
_cell.length_b   1.000
_cell.length_c   1.000
_cell.angle_alpha   90.00
_cell.angle_beta   90.00
_cell.angle_gamma   90.00
#
_symmetry.space_group_name_H-M   'P 1'
#
loop_
_entity.id
_entity.type
_entity.pdbx_description
1 polymer ?
#
loop_
_entity_poly.entity_id
_entity_poly.type
_entity_poly.pdbx_seq_one_letter_code
_entity_poly.pdbx_strand_id
1 'polypeptide(L)'
;MTILIFFLLHWYLSLFAQSVFLHRYVSHGMFKMNPFWEKTFFLFTFFAQGSSFLNPAAYGIMHRKHHAHSDTQKDPHSPIHTKNVFAFNLKTLTQYRRLVIKVLDEKFDTQDLPRWLALEKLAEPMLGRVCFVILYLSIYLRFATSFWLFILLPIHVFMGPIHGFIVNWFGHKIGYRNHKEINDQSRNSLPVDLLMIG
;
A
#
# COMPACT_ATOMS: atom_id res chain seq x y z
N MET A 1 -25.25 -6.13 -8.24
CA MET A 1 -24.17 -7.06 -7.78
C MET A 1 -22.81 -6.72 -8.38
N THR A 2 -22.73 -6.34 -9.66
CA THR A 2 -21.46 -6.07 -10.38
C THR A 2 -20.50 -5.12 -9.64
N ILE A 3 -20.98 -3.99 -9.13
CA ILE A 3 -20.11 -3.04 -8.41
C ILE A 3 -19.51 -3.64 -7.14
N LEU A 4 -20.28 -4.43 -6.39
CA LEU A 4 -19.79 -5.08 -5.17
C LEU A 4 -18.72 -6.13 -5.50
N ILE A 5 -18.94 -6.93 -6.54
CA ILE A 5 -17.96 -7.91 -7.02
C ILE A 5 -16.70 -7.20 -7.49
N PHE A 6 -16.83 -6.14 -8.30
CA PHE A 6 -15.69 -5.34 -8.75
C PHE A 6 -14.91 -4.74 -7.57
N PHE A 7 -15.61 -4.15 -6.60
CA PHE A 7 -15.00 -3.58 -5.41
C PHE A 7 -14.26 -4.62 -4.58
N LEU A 8 -14.88 -5.77 -4.28
CA LEU A 8 -14.26 -6.83 -3.49
C LEU A 8 -13.08 -7.48 -4.21
N LEU A 9 -13.20 -7.72 -5.52
CA LEU A 9 -12.09 -8.24 -6.31
C LEU A 9 -10.91 -7.28 -6.31
N HIS A 10 -11.14 -5.99 -6.57
CA HIS A 10 -10.04 -5.02 -6.56
C HIS A 10 -9.45 -4.85 -5.15
N TRP A 11 -10.27 -4.85 -4.10
CA TRP A 11 -9.82 -4.84 -2.70
C TRP A 11 -8.81 -5.96 -2.44
N TYR A 12 -9.19 -7.21 -2.75
CA TYR A 12 -8.36 -8.36 -2.45
C TYR A 12 -7.17 -8.55 -3.41
N LEU A 13 -7.29 -8.17 -4.68
CA LEU A 13 -6.15 -8.19 -5.62
C LEU A 13 -5.11 -7.13 -5.23
N SER A 14 -5.55 -5.93 -4.84
CA SER A 14 -4.69 -4.87 -4.34
C SER A 14 -3.96 -5.27 -3.06
N LEU A 15 -4.67 -5.89 -2.11
CA LEU A 15 -4.07 -6.44 -0.89
C LEU A 15 -3.11 -7.58 -1.17
N PHE A 16 -3.44 -8.49 -2.10
CA PHE A 16 -2.56 -9.57 -2.48
C PHE A 16 -1.25 -9.04 -3.06
N ALA A 17 -1.31 -8.04 -3.97
CA ALA A 17 -0.13 -7.36 -4.48
C ALA A 17 0.71 -6.72 -3.35
N GLN A 18 0.04 -6.03 -2.42
CA GLN A 18 0.71 -5.38 -1.30
C GLN A 18 1.34 -6.39 -0.32
N SER A 19 0.63 -7.46 0.04
CA SER A 19 1.06 -8.46 1.02
C SER A 19 2.16 -9.35 0.44
N VAL A 20 1.97 -9.92 -0.75
CA VAL A 20 2.91 -10.89 -1.31
C VAL A 20 4.10 -10.21 -1.96
N PHE A 21 3.87 -9.26 -2.86
CA PHE A 21 4.94 -8.63 -3.61
C PHE A 21 5.60 -7.51 -2.79
N LEU A 22 4.86 -6.47 -2.43
CA LEU A 22 5.49 -5.30 -1.79
C LEU A 22 6.02 -5.61 -0.37
N HIS A 23 5.26 -6.33 0.45
CA HIS A 23 5.63 -6.58 1.83
C HIS A 23 6.59 -7.77 1.98
N ARG A 24 6.17 -8.98 1.61
CA ARG A 24 6.96 -10.20 1.86
C ARG A 24 8.16 -10.33 0.94
N TYR A 25 8.00 -10.06 -0.36
CA TYR A 25 9.09 -10.14 -1.33
C TYR A 25 10.01 -8.92 -1.25
N VAL A 26 9.49 -7.72 -1.55
CA VAL A 26 10.30 -6.51 -1.68
C VAL A 26 10.88 -6.03 -0.35
N SER A 27 10.04 -5.87 0.68
CA SER A 27 10.53 -5.33 1.96
C SER A 27 11.32 -6.35 2.78
N HIS A 28 10.87 -7.60 2.85
CA HIS A 28 11.42 -8.62 3.75
C HIS A 28 12.31 -9.69 3.08
N GLY A 29 12.30 -9.81 1.74
CA GLY A 29 13.10 -10.82 1.05
C GLY A 29 12.74 -12.26 1.46
N MET A 30 11.48 -12.53 1.84
CA MET A 30 11.07 -13.83 2.37
C MET A 30 11.21 -15.00 1.39
N PHE A 31 11.28 -14.70 0.09
CA PHE A 31 11.48 -15.66 -0.98
C PHE A 31 12.14 -14.99 -2.18
N LYS A 32 12.62 -15.78 -3.15
CA LYS A 32 13.28 -15.28 -4.36
C LYS A 32 12.37 -15.48 -5.58
N MET A 33 12.33 -14.50 -6.47
CA MET A 33 11.70 -14.63 -7.79
C MET A 33 12.79 -14.63 -8.86
N ASN A 34 12.55 -15.35 -9.95
CA ASN A 34 13.33 -15.14 -11.17
C ASN A 34 12.86 -13.84 -11.86
N PRO A 35 13.61 -13.31 -12.85
CA PRO A 35 13.26 -12.05 -13.50
C PRO A 35 11.88 -12.03 -14.17
N PHE A 36 11.39 -13.20 -14.62
CA PHE A 36 10.05 -13.31 -15.21
C PHE A 36 8.98 -13.03 -14.17
N TRP A 37 8.99 -13.78 -13.05
CA TRP A 37 8.00 -13.63 -12.00
C TRP A 37 8.07 -12.28 -11.31
N GLU A 38 9.27 -11.74 -11.09
CA GLU A 38 9.42 -10.39 -10.52
C GLU A 38 8.71 -9.34 -11.40
N LYS A 39 8.94 -9.38 -12.72
CA LYS A 39 8.25 -8.49 -13.66
C LYS A 39 6.74 -8.75 -13.70
N THR A 40 6.31 -10.00 -13.67
CA THR A 40 4.87 -10.35 -13.62
C THR A 40 4.20 -9.73 -12.40
N PHE A 41 4.78 -9.88 -11.20
CA PHE A 41 4.22 -9.30 -9.99
C PHE A 41 4.31 -7.77 -9.95
N PHE A 42 5.35 -7.18 -10.52
CA PHE A 42 5.46 -5.73 -10.64
C PHE A 42 4.35 -5.17 -11.54
N LEU A 43 4.13 -5.76 -12.72
CA LEU A 43 3.07 -5.36 -13.63
C LEU A 43 1.67 -5.64 -13.05
N PHE A 44 1.50 -6.79 -12.41
CA PHE A 44 0.28 -7.12 -11.68
C PHE A 44 -0.02 -6.07 -10.60
N THR A 45 0.98 -5.66 -9.83
CA THR A 45 0.84 -4.63 -8.79
C THR A 45 0.40 -3.29 -9.38
N PHE A 46 0.94 -2.90 -10.54
CA PHE A 46 0.51 -1.70 -11.25
C PHE A 46 -1.00 -1.72 -11.56
N PHE A 47 -1.52 -2.79 -12.13
CA PHE A 47 -2.95 -2.90 -12.44
C PHE A 47 -3.82 -3.11 -11.21
N ALA A 48 -3.38 -3.95 -10.27
CA ALA A 48 -4.13 -4.31 -9.08
C ALA A 48 -4.21 -3.19 -8.04
N GLN A 49 -3.31 -2.20 -8.06
CA GLN A 49 -3.40 -1.02 -7.21
C GLN A 49 -3.87 0.23 -7.95
N GLY A 50 -3.69 0.27 -9.28
CA GLY A 50 -4.13 1.33 -10.20
C GLY A 50 -3.89 2.75 -9.69
N SER A 51 -4.96 3.51 -9.41
CA SER A 51 -4.86 4.90 -8.92
C SER A 51 -4.05 5.05 -7.63
N SER A 52 -3.94 3.97 -6.84
CA SER A 52 -3.21 3.89 -5.58
C SER A 52 -1.86 3.16 -5.68
N PHE A 53 -1.32 2.96 -6.91
CA PHE A 53 -0.03 2.29 -7.11
C PHE A 53 1.07 2.80 -6.18
N LEU A 54 1.75 1.84 -5.54
CA LEU A 54 2.91 2.05 -4.69
C LEU A 54 4.18 1.61 -5.44
N ASN A 55 5.15 2.50 -5.53
CA ASN A 55 6.47 2.24 -6.09
C ASN A 55 7.19 1.19 -5.21
N PRO A 56 7.58 0.03 -5.76
CA PRO A 56 8.13 -1.07 -4.96
C PRO A 56 9.36 -0.69 -4.15
N ALA A 57 10.33 -0.01 -4.74
CA ALA A 57 11.54 0.38 -4.02
C ALA A 57 11.26 1.43 -2.93
N ALA A 58 10.44 2.45 -3.21
CA ALA A 58 10.07 3.44 -2.19
C ALA A 58 9.31 2.81 -1.01
N TYR A 59 8.40 1.87 -1.31
CA TYR A 59 7.69 1.09 -0.31
C TYR A 59 8.65 0.25 0.54
N GLY A 60 9.55 -0.50 -0.11
CA GLY A 60 10.55 -1.33 0.56
C GLY A 60 11.45 -0.55 1.51
N ILE A 61 11.96 0.60 1.08
CA ILE A 61 12.80 1.48 1.92
C ILE A 61 12.00 1.98 3.13
N MET A 62 10.78 2.46 2.91
CA MET A 62 9.94 3.00 3.97
C MET A 62 9.60 1.93 5.01
N HIS A 63 9.23 0.73 4.54
CA HIS A 63 8.86 -0.41 5.38
C HIS A 63 10.05 -0.94 6.19
N ARG A 64 11.21 -1.12 5.56
CA ARG A 64 12.45 -1.51 6.26
C ARG A 64 12.83 -0.49 7.32
N LYS A 65 12.69 0.81 7.03
CA LYS A 65 12.95 1.89 7.99
C LYS A 65 11.95 1.88 9.16
N HIS A 66 10.69 1.56 8.91
CA HIS A 66 9.70 1.36 9.97
C HIS A 66 10.11 0.21 10.89
N HIS A 67 10.41 -0.98 10.38
CA HIS A 67 10.85 -2.09 11.22
C HIS A 67 12.12 -1.78 12.02
N ALA A 68 13.11 -1.10 11.41
CA ALA A 68 14.36 -0.75 12.10
C ALA A 68 14.16 0.29 13.23
N HIS A 69 13.08 1.05 13.20
CA HIS A 69 12.84 2.19 14.09
C HIS A 69 11.43 2.20 14.67
N SER A 70 10.77 1.04 14.71
CA SER A 70 9.33 0.91 14.98
C SER A 70 8.96 1.61 16.27
N ASP A 71 7.93 2.45 16.21
CA ASP A 71 7.41 3.22 17.35
C ASP A 71 8.44 4.11 18.06
N THR A 72 9.52 4.46 17.38
CA THR A 72 10.44 5.54 17.78
C THR A 72 10.17 6.81 16.97
N GLN A 73 10.79 7.93 17.36
CA GLN A 73 10.70 9.17 16.59
C GLN A 73 11.29 9.06 15.16
N LYS A 74 12.18 8.08 14.93
CA LYS A 74 12.82 7.84 13.63
C LYS A 74 11.93 7.05 12.65
N ASP A 75 10.83 6.48 13.15
CA ASP A 75 9.83 5.80 12.32
C ASP A 75 9.18 6.79 11.32
N PRO A 76 9.24 6.52 10.00
CA PRO A 76 8.68 7.41 9.00
C PRO A 76 7.15 7.54 9.10
N HIS A 77 6.46 6.57 9.73
CA HIS A 77 5.02 6.51 9.85
C HIS A 77 4.53 5.84 11.13
N SER A 78 5.18 6.05 12.28
CA SER A 78 4.61 5.55 13.55
C SER A 78 3.31 6.31 13.89
N PRO A 79 2.21 5.61 14.19
CA PRO A 79 1.00 6.24 14.69
C PRO A 79 1.15 6.73 16.14
N ILE A 80 2.03 6.12 16.93
CA ILE A 80 2.27 6.47 18.35
C ILE A 80 2.77 7.92 18.46
N HIS A 81 3.65 8.34 17.55
CA HIS A 81 4.23 9.69 17.52
C HIS A 81 3.44 10.68 16.65
N THR A 82 2.14 10.45 16.47
CA THR A 82 1.26 11.35 15.69
C THR A 82 0.00 11.71 16.48
N LYS A 83 -0.42 12.98 16.34
CA LYS A 83 -1.52 13.55 17.13
C LYS A 83 -2.88 12.92 16.82
N ASN A 84 -3.15 12.64 15.54
CA ASN A 84 -4.43 12.12 15.06
C ASN A 84 -4.25 11.42 13.70
N VAL A 85 -5.33 10.80 13.22
CA VAL A 85 -5.34 10.03 11.97
C VAL A 85 -4.97 10.87 10.74
N PHE A 86 -5.32 12.16 10.70
CA PHE A 86 -4.99 13.04 9.59
C PHE A 86 -3.50 13.36 9.56
N ALA A 87 -2.93 13.72 10.73
CA ALA A 87 -1.50 13.98 10.87
C ALA A 87 -0.67 12.74 10.52
N PHE A 88 -1.13 11.55 10.91
CA PHE A 88 -0.52 10.28 10.54
C PHE A 88 -0.50 10.06 9.02
N ASN A 89 -1.66 10.17 8.35
CA ASN A 89 -1.75 9.95 6.91
C ASN A 89 -0.93 10.99 6.13
N LEU A 90 -0.95 12.26 6.56
CA LEU A 90 -0.17 13.32 5.94
C LEU A 90 1.34 13.10 6.10
N LYS A 91 1.80 12.72 7.30
CA LYS A 91 3.20 12.38 7.56
C LYS A 91 3.64 11.22 6.67
N THR A 92 2.83 10.14 6.64
CA THR A 92 3.06 8.95 5.82
C THR A 92 3.20 9.31 4.35
N LEU A 93 2.22 10.04 3.80
CA LEU A 93 2.24 10.51 2.41
C LEU A 93 3.48 11.37 2.11
N THR A 94 3.83 12.29 3.01
CA THR A 94 4.97 13.19 2.83
C THR A 94 6.29 12.42 2.80
N GLN A 95 6.51 11.51 3.75
CA GLN A 95 7.73 10.69 3.78
C GLN A 95 7.80 9.78 2.56
N TYR A 96 6.68 9.14 2.21
CA TYR A 96 6.60 8.27 1.05
C TYR A 96 6.92 9.03 -0.25
N ARG A 97 6.32 10.21 -0.50
CA ARG A 97 6.60 10.99 -1.72
C ARG A 97 8.04 11.47 -1.80
N ARG A 98 8.65 11.83 -0.67
CA ARG A 98 10.10 12.15 -0.63
C ARG A 98 10.94 10.96 -1.05
N LEU A 99 10.58 9.74 -0.64
CA LEU A 99 11.28 8.52 -1.06
C LEU A 99 11.06 8.22 -2.53
N VAL A 100 9.84 8.36 -3.07
CA VAL A 100 9.60 8.12 -4.49
C VAL A 100 10.42 9.08 -5.37
N ILE A 101 10.46 10.37 -5.03
CA ILE A 101 11.28 11.36 -5.75
C ILE A 101 12.75 10.94 -5.76
N LYS A 102 13.28 10.49 -4.61
CA LYS A 102 14.66 10.00 -4.52
C LYS A 102 14.89 8.75 -5.36
N VAL A 103 13.99 7.77 -5.27
CA VAL A 103 14.10 6.50 -5.99
C VAL A 103 14.05 6.70 -7.51
N LEU A 104 13.28 7.68 -7.99
CA LEU A 104 13.22 8.02 -9.42
C LEU A 104 14.48 8.72 -9.94
N ASP A 105 15.34 9.24 -9.05
CA ASP A 105 16.71 9.59 -9.41
C ASP A 105 17.52 8.30 -9.58
N GLU A 106 17.97 8.03 -10.80
CA GLU A 106 18.69 6.81 -11.17
C GLU A 106 20.03 6.63 -10.41
N LYS A 107 20.54 7.70 -9.78
CA LYS A 107 21.75 7.66 -8.96
C LYS A 107 21.49 7.23 -7.52
N PHE A 108 20.23 7.15 -7.10
CA PHE A 108 19.89 6.78 -5.73
C PHE A 108 20.06 5.27 -5.52
N ASP A 109 20.87 4.91 -4.52
CA ASP A 109 21.06 3.52 -4.13
C ASP A 109 19.77 2.96 -3.53
N THR A 110 19.10 2.11 -4.30
CA THR A 110 17.92 1.35 -3.87
C THR A 110 18.26 0.02 -3.22
N GLN A 111 19.54 -0.22 -2.88
CA GLN A 111 20.02 -1.46 -2.30
C GLN A 111 19.69 -2.64 -3.23
N ASP A 112 19.17 -3.74 -2.66
CA ASP A 112 18.70 -4.95 -3.31
C ASP A 112 17.25 -4.89 -3.79
N LEU A 113 16.59 -3.71 -3.75
CA LEU A 113 15.18 -3.60 -4.07
C LEU A 113 14.92 -3.66 -5.58
N PRO A 114 13.87 -4.39 -6.03
CA PRO A 114 13.57 -4.53 -7.45
C PRO A 114 13.14 -3.21 -8.07
N ARG A 115 13.61 -2.99 -9.31
CA ARG A 115 13.39 -1.77 -10.07
C ARG A 115 12.86 -2.07 -11.46
N TRP A 116 11.85 -1.31 -11.88
CA TRP A 116 11.43 -1.26 -13.27
C TRP A 116 11.18 0.18 -13.69
N LEU A 117 12.26 0.93 -13.91
CA LEU A 117 12.26 2.38 -14.16
C LEU A 117 11.22 2.83 -15.20
N ALA A 118 11.08 2.10 -16.32
CA ALA A 118 10.10 2.45 -17.35
C ALA A 118 8.65 2.41 -16.83
N LEU A 119 8.28 1.35 -16.09
CA LEU A 119 6.95 1.21 -15.50
C LEU A 119 6.75 2.19 -14.33
N GLU A 120 7.78 2.42 -13.52
CA GLU A 120 7.74 3.40 -12.44
C GLU A 120 7.50 4.83 -12.97
N LYS A 121 8.23 5.23 -14.02
CA LYS A 121 8.07 6.53 -14.69
C LYS A 121 6.70 6.67 -15.37
N LEU A 122 6.11 5.57 -15.82
CA LEU A 122 4.75 5.54 -16.36
C LEU A 122 3.68 5.65 -15.26
N ALA A 123 3.87 4.93 -14.16
CA ALA A 123 2.85 4.76 -13.13
C ALA A 123 2.76 5.94 -12.15
N GLU A 124 3.87 6.65 -11.95
CA GLU A 124 3.94 7.67 -10.91
C GLU A 124 3.28 9.03 -11.23
N PRO A 125 3.30 9.53 -12.49
CA PRO A 125 2.61 10.75 -12.85
C PRO A 125 1.11 10.74 -12.55
N MET A 126 0.56 11.91 -12.23
CA MET A 126 -0.87 12.08 -11.94
C MET A 126 -1.77 11.65 -13.10
N LEU A 127 -1.31 11.77 -14.34
CA LEU A 127 -2.08 11.36 -15.51
C LEU A 127 -2.49 9.89 -15.46
N GLY A 128 -1.55 8.98 -15.15
CA GLY A 128 -1.85 7.56 -15.02
C GLY A 128 -2.87 7.29 -13.91
N ARG A 129 -2.73 7.98 -12.77
CA ARG A 129 -3.67 7.88 -11.64
C ARG A 129 -5.06 8.36 -12.02
N VAL A 130 -5.17 9.49 -12.74
CA VAL A 130 -6.44 10.04 -13.24
C VAL A 130 -7.09 9.10 -14.26
N CYS A 131 -6.31 8.45 -15.14
CA CYS A 131 -6.83 7.45 -16.07
C CYS A 131 -7.51 6.28 -15.34
N PHE A 132 -6.89 5.76 -14.26
CA PHE A 132 -7.52 4.74 -13.42
C PHE A 132 -8.78 5.25 -12.72
N VAL A 133 -8.78 6.48 -12.21
CA VAL A 133 -9.97 7.07 -11.57
C VAL A 133 -11.12 7.20 -12.57
N ILE A 134 -10.85 7.66 -13.79
CA ILE A 134 -11.84 7.75 -14.86
C ILE A 134 -12.37 6.36 -15.22
N LEU A 135 -11.48 5.36 -15.33
CA LEU A 135 -11.86 3.97 -15.55
C LEU A 135 -12.81 3.49 -14.46
N TYR A 136 -12.47 3.67 -13.18
CA TYR A 136 -13.33 3.26 -12.07
C TYR A 136 -14.67 3.99 -12.10
N LEU A 137 -14.66 5.32 -12.29
CA LEU A 137 -15.88 6.11 -12.40
C LEU A 137 -16.77 5.61 -13.56
N SER A 138 -16.20 5.31 -14.72
CA SER A 138 -16.96 4.80 -15.88
C SER A 138 -17.62 3.45 -15.60
N ILE A 139 -16.94 2.55 -14.88
CA ILE A 139 -17.51 1.26 -14.45
C ILE A 139 -18.70 1.52 -13.51
N TYR A 140 -18.56 2.46 -12.57
CA TYR A 140 -19.64 2.83 -11.66
C TYR A 140 -20.82 3.43 -12.41
N LEU A 141 -20.59 4.41 -13.29
CA LEU A 141 -21.63 5.02 -14.11
C LEU A 141 -22.38 3.99 -14.98
N ARG A 142 -21.68 2.96 -15.48
CA ARG A 142 -22.29 1.93 -16.34
C ARG A 142 -23.08 0.88 -15.56
N PHE A 143 -22.60 0.46 -14.39
CA PHE A 143 -23.08 -0.75 -13.71
C PHE A 143 -23.70 -0.50 -12.32
N ALA A 144 -23.63 0.71 -11.77
CA ALA A 144 -24.28 1.02 -10.50
C ALA A 144 -25.80 1.02 -10.66
N THR A 145 -26.46 0.13 -9.93
CA THR A 145 -27.93 0.01 -9.93
C THR A 145 -28.62 0.97 -8.94
N SER A 146 -27.84 1.70 -8.13
CA SER A 146 -28.33 2.67 -7.14
C SER A 146 -27.25 3.70 -6.83
N PHE A 147 -27.67 4.92 -6.49
CA PHE A 147 -26.77 6.04 -6.17
C PHE A 147 -25.87 5.76 -4.95
N TRP A 148 -26.38 5.02 -3.96
CA TRP A 148 -25.61 4.69 -2.74
C TRP A 148 -24.32 3.91 -3.02
N LEU A 149 -24.25 3.18 -4.15
CA LEU A 149 -23.03 2.47 -4.54
C LEU A 149 -21.86 3.43 -4.79
N PHE A 150 -22.10 4.68 -5.19
CA PHE A 150 -21.05 5.66 -5.41
C PHE A 150 -20.31 6.08 -4.13
N ILE A 151 -20.85 5.79 -2.94
CA ILE A 151 -20.10 5.94 -1.67
C ILE A 151 -18.84 5.08 -1.65
N LEU A 152 -18.83 3.95 -2.37
CA LEU A 152 -17.66 3.09 -2.47
C LEU A 152 -16.56 3.69 -3.36
N LEU A 153 -16.88 4.62 -4.27
CA LEU A 153 -15.93 5.12 -5.25
C LEU A 153 -14.72 5.85 -4.62
N PRO A 154 -14.89 6.76 -3.65
CA PRO A 154 -13.74 7.33 -2.94
C PRO A 154 -12.85 6.26 -2.27
N ILE A 155 -13.46 5.25 -1.65
CA ILE A 155 -12.72 4.13 -1.03
C ILE A 155 -11.94 3.37 -2.10
N HIS A 156 -12.56 3.15 -3.26
CA HIS A 156 -11.96 2.49 -4.41
C HIS A 156 -10.74 3.26 -4.95
N VAL A 157 -10.83 4.58 -5.03
CA VAL A 157 -9.75 5.45 -5.54
C VAL A 157 -8.57 5.50 -4.57
N PHE A 158 -8.85 5.56 -3.26
CA PHE A 158 -7.87 5.69 -2.18
C PHE A 158 -7.54 4.37 -1.47
N MET A 159 -7.78 3.25 -2.14
CA MET A 159 -7.71 1.92 -1.55
C MET A 159 -6.34 1.59 -0.93
N GLY A 160 -5.23 1.90 -1.62
CA GLY A 160 -3.87 1.66 -1.09
C GLY A 160 -3.58 2.44 0.21
N PRO A 161 -3.76 3.78 0.24
CA PRO A 161 -3.65 4.56 1.48
C PRO A 161 -4.57 4.06 2.60
N ILE A 162 -5.80 3.65 2.29
CA ILE A 162 -6.73 3.09 3.28
C ILE A 162 -6.21 1.78 3.85
N HIS A 163 -5.72 0.86 3.01
CA HIS A 163 -5.11 -0.38 3.48
C HIS A 163 -3.90 -0.12 4.37
N GLY A 164 -3.00 0.76 3.92
CA GLY A 164 -1.84 1.17 4.70
C GLY A 164 -2.24 1.78 6.04
N PHE A 165 -3.24 2.65 6.06
CA PHE A 165 -3.78 3.23 7.30
C PHE A 165 -4.30 2.15 8.25
N ILE A 166 -5.12 1.21 7.77
CA ILE A 166 -5.71 0.15 8.60
C ILE A 166 -4.60 -0.66 9.29
N VAL A 167 -3.64 -1.20 8.51
CA VAL A 167 -2.56 -2.04 9.07
C VAL A 167 -1.71 -1.28 10.07
N ASN A 168 -1.29 -0.06 9.73
CA ASN A 168 -0.36 0.68 10.60
C ASN A 168 -1.05 1.24 11.84
N TRP A 169 -2.22 1.88 11.68
CA TRP A 169 -2.88 2.54 12.79
C TRP A 169 -3.42 1.54 13.81
N PHE A 170 -4.22 0.58 13.37
CA PHE A 170 -4.77 -0.43 14.28
C PHE A 170 -3.67 -1.39 14.74
N GLY A 171 -2.78 -1.82 13.84
CA GLY A 171 -1.67 -2.70 14.17
C GLY A 171 -0.66 -2.16 15.19
N HIS A 172 -0.69 -0.87 15.55
CA HIS A 172 0.17 -0.33 16.61
C HIS A 172 -0.60 0.35 17.77
N LYS A 173 -1.85 0.78 17.56
CA LYS A 173 -2.64 1.46 18.63
C LYS A 173 -3.71 0.59 19.27
N ILE A 174 -4.32 -0.33 18.54
CA ILE A 174 -5.58 -0.97 18.98
C ILE A 174 -5.50 -2.47 18.71
N GLY A 175 -5.67 -3.27 19.75
CA GLY A 175 -5.64 -4.72 19.64
C GLY A 175 -4.89 -5.38 20.78
N TYR A 176 -4.77 -6.71 20.69
CA TYR A 176 -4.13 -7.55 21.70
C TYR A 176 -2.70 -7.93 21.30
N ARG A 177 -1.92 -8.42 22.26
CA ARG A 177 -0.54 -8.83 22.06
C ARG A 177 -0.32 -10.22 22.63
N ASN A 178 0.15 -11.13 21.77
CA ASN A 178 0.59 -12.47 22.20
C ASN A 178 2.04 -12.42 22.68
N HIS A 179 2.89 -11.66 21.97
CA HIS A 179 4.32 -11.49 22.22
C HIS A 179 4.57 -10.19 22.97
N LYS A 180 4.57 -10.24 24.31
CA LYS A 180 4.73 -9.07 25.18
C LYS A 180 6.20 -8.66 25.35
N GLU A 181 7.11 -9.57 25.03
CA GLU A 181 8.56 -9.43 25.08
C GLU A 181 9.13 -8.55 23.97
N ILE A 182 8.37 -8.28 22.92
CA ILE A 182 8.79 -7.40 21.81
C ILE A 182 8.68 -5.93 22.24
N ASN A 183 9.70 -5.13 21.95
CA ASN A 183 9.82 -3.74 22.40
C ASN A 183 9.06 -2.71 21.55
N ASP A 184 8.32 -3.13 20.52
CA ASP A 184 7.42 -2.26 19.75
C ASP A 184 5.98 -2.30 20.30
N GLN A 185 5.09 -1.51 19.69
CA GLN A 185 3.66 -1.50 20.00
C GLN A 185 2.83 -2.36 19.05
N SER A 186 3.43 -3.30 18.30
CA SER A 186 2.70 -4.14 17.37
C SER A 186 1.62 -4.98 18.06
N ARG A 187 0.44 -5.04 17.44
CA ARG A 187 -0.81 -5.60 17.97
C ARG A 187 -1.54 -6.39 16.88
N ASN A 188 -2.19 -7.46 17.31
CA ASN A 188 -3.17 -8.16 16.50
C ASN A 188 -4.49 -7.39 16.54
N SER A 189 -4.94 -6.91 15.37
CA SER A 189 -6.17 -6.14 15.25
C SER A 189 -7.41 -7.05 15.28
N LEU A 190 -7.33 -8.24 14.70
CA LEU A 190 -8.39 -9.23 14.61
C LEU A 190 -7.85 -10.63 14.94
N PRO A 191 -8.67 -11.55 15.50
CA PRO A 191 -8.28 -12.96 15.66
C PRO A 191 -8.02 -13.68 14.34
N VAL A 192 -8.78 -13.32 13.30
CA VAL A 192 -8.60 -13.75 11.91
C VAL A 192 -8.83 -12.53 11.03
N ASP A 193 -7.81 -12.13 10.26
CA ASP A 193 -7.90 -10.94 9.42
C ASP A 193 -8.36 -11.28 7.99
N LEU A 194 -9.68 -11.32 7.80
CA LEU A 194 -10.33 -11.41 6.49
C LEU A 194 -10.37 -10.06 5.76
N LEU A 195 -10.14 -8.95 6.48
CA LEU A 195 -10.19 -7.61 5.91
C LEU A 195 -8.91 -7.31 5.13
N MET A 196 -7.76 -7.74 5.66
CA MET A 196 -6.43 -7.44 5.10
C MET A 196 -5.69 -8.67 4.54
N ILE A 197 -6.31 -9.86 4.59
CA ILE A 197 -5.72 -11.17 4.19
C ILE A 197 -4.42 -11.47 4.97
N GLY A 198 -4.53 -11.57 6.29
CA GLY A 198 -3.47 -12.12 7.15
C GLY A 198 -3.28 -11.38 8.46
#